data_AF-A0A352A929-F1
#
_entry.id   AF-A0A352A929-F1
#
_cell.length_a   1.000
_cell.length_b   1.000
_cell.length_c   1.000
_cell.angle_alpha   90.00
_cell.angle_beta   90.00
_cell.angle_gamma   90.00
#
_symmetry.space_group_name_H-M   'P 1'
#
loop_
_entity.id
_entity.type
_entity.pdbx_description
1 polymer ?
#
loop_
_entity_poly.entity_id
_entity_poly.type
_entity_poly.pdbx_seq_one_letter_code
_entity_poly.pdbx_strand_id
1 'polypeptide(L)'
;MDFDFDEERFRITDSIDQTYNYKKIGDFQTEVLISRNSPIRLQKNIIAAIKAYSLGYKSIDYVYKKYSDYWFTDSDSLEETNIKNYMDVLDYVKNYVNTFLDLLENLDCNEKLGLIVSRAALYRLQSTFKSILLLMSRNQYLESMNLCRVILEQCSWAFCVYTKEHEEDIFSINPLNCLKDFKTFYTPAGRLNGFLSNRVHISPEVTPEYLQIINNKIIVTFNPISYRYDCYYSILSVTDMYCSTIEYIFRDFINKFYFVYKYEKEFVLFKEREFVTQANIFLDNVRNSINNEIHR
;
A
#
# COMPACT_ATOMS: atom_id res chain seq x y z
N MET A 1 20.62 -22.51 28.58
CA MET A 1 21.31 -21.89 27.44
C MET A 1 20.77 -20.48 27.41
N ASP A 2 21.46 -19.58 28.11
CA ASP A 2 20.99 -18.23 28.35
C ASP A 2 21.19 -17.42 27.08
N PHE A 3 20.07 -17.05 26.44
CA PHE A 3 20.09 -16.10 25.35
C PHE A 3 20.13 -14.70 25.96
N ASP A 4 21.35 -14.16 26.04
CA ASP A 4 21.59 -12.75 26.33
C ASP A 4 21.13 -11.95 25.10
N PHE A 5 19.86 -11.56 25.11
CA PHE A 5 19.30 -10.65 24.11
C PHE A 5 19.75 -9.23 24.47
N ASP A 6 20.85 -8.79 23.85
CA ASP A 6 21.26 -7.39 23.80
C ASP A 6 20.05 -6.51 23.40
N GLU A 7 19.47 -5.80 24.37
CA GLU A 7 18.30 -4.91 24.26
C GLU A 7 18.54 -3.69 23.35
N GLU A 8 19.75 -3.50 22.81
CA GLU A 8 20.15 -2.26 22.16
C GLU A 8 20.04 -2.24 20.61
N ARG A 9 19.61 -3.33 19.96
CA ARG A 9 19.71 -3.45 18.48
C ARG A 9 18.45 -3.18 17.64
N PHE A 10 17.34 -2.71 18.21
CA PHE A 10 16.12 -2.42 17.44
C PHE A 10 15.71 -0.94 17.41
N ARG A 11 16.65 -0.02 17.17
CA ARG A 11 16.31 1.37 16.85
C ARG A 11 16.92 1.83 15.53
N ILE A 12 16.45 1.24 14.45
CA ILE A 12 16.35 1.96 13.17
C ILE A 12 14.85 2.14 12.93
N THR A 13 14.29 3.20 13.50
CA THR A 13 12.97 3.70 13.10
C THR A 13 13.10 4.34 11.72
N ASP A 14 13.28 3.51 10.70
CA ASP A 14 13.06 3.92 9.32
C ASP A 14 11.56 4.18 9.19
N SER A 15 11.15 5.42 9.48
CA SER A 15 9.85 5.93 9.05
C SER A 15 9.71 5.60 7.55
N ILE A 16 8.55 5.08 7.12
CA ILE A 16 8.26 4.67 5.74
C ILE A 16 8.96 5.61 4.73
N ASP A 17 9.92 5.01 4.02
CA ASP A 17 10.94 5.57 3.13
C ASP A 17 10.52 6.89 2.45
N GLN A 18 11.35 7.93 2.61
CA GLN A 18 11.08 9.27 2.08
C GLN A 18 11.14 9.33 0.55
N THR A 19 11.69 8.32 -0.12
CA THR A 19 11.78 8.27 -1.60
C THR A 19 10.42 8.42 -2.27
N TYR A 20 9.33 8.08 -1.59
CA TYR A 20 7.95 8.30 -2.03
C TYR A 20 7.56 9.77 -2.20
N ASN A 21 8.13 10.63 -1.36
CA ASN A 21 7.80 12.06 -1.30
C ASN A 21 8.38 12.85 -2.49
N TYR A 22 9.11 12.19 -3.39
CA TYR A 22 9.73 12.81 -4.54
C TYR A 22 9.06 12.36 -5.84
N LYS A 23 8.90 13.29 -6.79
CA LYS A 23 8.57 12.99 -8.17
C LYS A 23 9.74 13.30 -9.07
N LYS A 24 9.83 12.55 -10.15
CA LYS A 24 10.76 12.76 -11.23
C LYS A 24 10.17 13.82 -12.17
N ILE A 25 10.96 14.82 -12.53
CA ILE A 25 10.62 15.83 -13.53
C ILE A 25 11.71 15.89 -14.60
N GLY A 26 11.31 16.17 -15.84
CA GLY A 26 12.20 16.32 -16.98
C GLY A 26 12.07 15.20 -18.03
N ASP A 27 13.07 15.05 -18.88
CA ASP A 27 13.11 14.07 -19.97
C ASP A 27 14.32 13.15 -19.87
N PHE A 28 14.49 12.24 -20.84
CA PHE A 28 15.57 11.25 -20.84
C PHE A 28 16.99 11.83 -20.78
N GLN A 29 17.18 13.12 -21.09
CA GLN A 29 18.49 13.79 -21.02
C GLN A 29 18.68 14.56 -19.72
N THR A 30 17.60 14.94 -19.05
CA THR A 30 17.62 15.82 -17.88
C THR A 30 16.55 15.36 -16.91
N GLU A 31 16.94 14.59 -15.90
CA GLU A 31 16.02 14.04 -14.89
C GLU A 31 16.40 14.53 -13.51
N VAL A 32 15.42 15.07 -12.78
CA VAL A 32 15.62 15.50 -11.39
C VAL A 32 14.49 15.00 -10.51
N LEU A 33 14.85 14.60 -9.30
CA LEU A 33 13.89 14.30 -8.23
C LEU A 33 13.60 15.59 -7.46
N ILE A 34 12.33 15.95 -7.39
CA ILE A 34 11.84 17.09 -6.61
C ILE A 34 10.77 16.61 -5.64
N SER A 35 10.66 17.26 -4.48
CA SER A 35 9.53 17.01 -3.58
C SER A 35 8.21 17.16 -4.35
N ARG A 36 7.30 16.19 -4.19
CA ARG A 36 5.97 16.19 -4.84
C ARG A 36 5.14 17.40 -4.46
N ASN A 37 5.33 17.91 -3.24
CA ASN A 37 4.64 19.10 -2.71
C ASN A 37 5.25 20.42 -3.21
N SER A 38 6.29 20.35 -4.04
CA SER A 38 6.90 21.56 -4.60
C SER A 38 5.93 22.28 -5.55
N PRO A 39 5.75 23.61 -5.43
CA PRO A 39 4.90 24.38 -6.32
C PRO A 39 5.25 24.16 -7.79
N ILE A 40 4.25 24.12 -8.68
CA ILE A 40 4.48 23.94 -10.13
C ILE A 40 5.49 24.94 -10.68
N ARG A 41 5.44 26.19 -10.20
CA ARG A 41 6.40 27.24 -10.56
C ARG A 41 7.85 26.85 -10.24
N LEU A 42 8.09 26.23 -9.09
CA LEU A 42 9.43 25.76 -8.72
C LEU A 42 9.90 24.65 -9.65
N GLN A 43 9.01 23.70 -9.98
CA GLN A 43 9.31 22.62 -10.91
C GLN A 43 9.68 23.17 -12.30
N LYS A 44 8.85 24.08 -12.83
CA LYS A 44 9.10 24.73 -14.13
C LYS A 44 10.42 25.49 -14.15
N ASN A 45 10.74 26.19 -13.05
CA ASN A 45 12.02 26.90 -12.91
C ASN A 45 13.22 25.95 -12.89
N ILE A 46 13.13 24.81 -12.19
CA ILE A 46 14.21 23.82 -12.13
C ILE A 46 14.45 23.21 -13.52
N ILE A 47 13.39 22.81 -14.23
CA ILE A 47 13.54 22.30 -15.61
C ILE A 47 14.14 23.36 -16.53
N ALA A 48 13.65 24.60 -16.48
CA ALA A 48 14.19 25.68 -17.29
C ALA A 48 15.68 25.95 -17.01
N ALA A 49 16.10 25.86 -15.73
CA ALA A 49 17.50 26.03 -15.36
C ALA A 49 18.39 24.93 -15.95
N ILE A 50 17.94 23.68 -15.85
CA ILE A 50 18.69 22.53 -16.38
C ILE A 50 18.76 22.60 -17.91
N LYS A 51 17.63 22.93 -18.56
CA LYS A 51 17.57 23.09 -20.02
C LYS A 51 18.39 24.27 -20.52
N ALA A 52 18.43 25.38 -19.78
CA ALA A 52 19.27 26.51 -20.13
C ALA A 52 20.75 26.12 -20.12
N TYR A 53 21.17 25.39 -19.07
CA TYR A 53 22.52 24.86 -18.99
C TYR A 53 22.82 23.87 -20.14
N SER A 54 21.94 22.88 -20.36
CA SER A 54 22.18 21.82 -21.35
C SER A 54 22.21 22.33 -22.79
N LEU A 55 21.46 23.41 -23.09
CA LEU A 55 21.39 24.03 -24.42
C LEU A 55 22.39 25.19 -24.59
N GLY A 56 23.17 25.52 -23.56
CA GLY A 56 24.16 26.61 -23.61
C GLY A 56 23.59 28.02 -23.58
N TYR A 57 22.35 28.19 -23.08
CA TYR A 57 21.74 29.51 -22.90
C TYR A 57 22.15 30.13 -21.56
N LYS A 58 22.49 31.43 -21.57
CA LYS A 58 22.85 32.19 -20.36
C LYS A 58 21.65 32.63 -19.53
N SER A 59 20.45 32.69 -20.12
CA SER A 59 19.23 33.19 -19.47
C SER A 59 18.22 32.06 -19.27
N ILE A 60 17.93 31.77 -18.01
CA ILE A 60 16.88 30.82 -17.61
C ILE A 60 15.51 31.37 -18.03
N ASP A 61 15.27 32.67 -17.84
CA ASP A 61 14.00 33.31 -18.19
C ASP A 61 13.67 33.24 -19.69
N TYR A 62 14.69 33.40 -20.54
CA TYR A 62 14.54 33.23 -21.99
C TYR A 62 14.08 31.81 -22.32
N VAL A 63 14.75 30.83 -21.74
CA VAL A 63 14.50 29.41 -21.96
C VAL A 63 13.12 29.01 -21.44
N TYR A 64 12.76 29.47 -20.24
CA TYR A 64 11.42 29.30 -19.67
C TYR A 64 10.36 29.86 -20.62
N LYS A 65 10.42 31.15 -20.99
CA LYS A 65 9.40 31.80 -21.81
C LYS A 65 9.26 31.20 -23.21
N LYS A 66 10.36 30.74 -23.79
CA LYS A 66 10.39 30.25 -25.17
C LYS A 66 9.99 28.77 -25.28
N TYR A 67 10.28 27.98 -24.25
CA TYR A 67 10.18 26.52 -24.34
C TYR A 67 9.29 25.86 -23.28
N SER A 68 8.79 26.58 -22.27
CA SER A 68 7.97 25.99 -21.19
C SER A 68 6.78 25.21 -21.71
N ASP A 69 6.14 25.69 -22.77
CA ASP A 69 4.88 25.14 -23.26
C ASP A 69 5.08 23.77 -23.94
N TYR A 70 6.33 23.43 -24.33
CA TYR A 70 6.67 22.12 -24.86
C TYR A 70 6.98 21.09 -23.77
N TRP A 71 7.17 21.53 -22.52
CA TRP A 71 7.53 20.67 -21.40
C TRP A 71 6.40 20.47 -20.41
N PHE A 72 5.40 21.36 -20.45
CA PHE A 72 4.27 21.37 -19.53
C PHE A 72 3.00 21.50 -20.36
N THR A 73 2.27 20.40 -20.52
CA THR A 73 1.06 20.29 -21.35
C THR A 73 -0.21 20.38 -20.49
N ASP A 74 -1.36 20.77 -21.05
CA ASP A 74 -2.63 20.82 -20.27
C ASP A 74 -3.08 19.43 -19.76
N SER A 75 -2.56 18.34 -20.33
CA SER A 75 -2.68 16.98 -19.78
C SER A 75 -2.09 16.83 -18.37
N ASP A 76 -1.16 17.72 -17.99
CA ASP A 76 -0.54 17.73 -16.67
C ASP A 76 -1.58 17.97 -15.56
N SER A 77 -2.69 18.66 -15.83
CA SER A 77 -3.72 18.96 -14.82
C SER A 77 -4.55 17.73 -14.39
N LEU A 78 -4.89 16.85 -15.35
CA LEU A 78 -5.60 15.60 -15.08
C LEU A 78 -4.65 14.57 -14.48
N GLU A 79 -3.43 14.51 -15.00
CA GLU A 79 -2.35 13.68 -14.46
C GLU A 79 -2.01 14.10 -13.02
N GLU A 80 -1.97 15.40 -12.71
CA GLU A 80 -1.81 15.93 -11.36
C GLU A 80 -2.95 15.52 -10.43
N THR A 81 -4.20 15.55 -10.91
CA THR A 81 -5.36 15.10 -10.12
C THR A 81 -5.29 13.60 -9.83
N ASN A 82 -4.90 12.80 -10.83
CA ASN A 82 -4.75 11.36 -10.69
C ASN A 82 -3.58 11.00 -9.76
N ILE A 83 -2.46 11.71 -9.89
CA ILE A 83 -1.32 11.61 -8.97
C ILE A 83 -1.75 12.01 -7.56
N LYS A 84 -2.54 13.07 -7.38
CA LYS A 84 -3.01 13.49 -6.06
C LYS A 84 -3.87 12.41 -5.39
N ASN A 85 -4.92 11.93 -6.06
CA ASN A 85 -5.77 10.86 -5.55
C ASN A 85 -4.95 9.61 -5.20
N TYR A 86 -3.96 9.32 -6.04
CA TYR A 86 -3.00 8.24 -5.85
C TYR A 86 -2.20 8.43 -4.54
N MET A 87 -1.62 9.62 -4.30
CA MET A 87 -0.84 9.88 -3.09
C MET A 87 -1.72 9.85 -1.83
N ASP A 88 -2.93 10.41 -1.91
CA ASP A 88 -3.85 10.46 -0.78
C ASP A 88 -4.16 9.05 -0.24
N VAL A 89 -4.34 8.05 -1.13
CA VAL A 89 -4.54 6.64 -0.72
C VAL A 89 -3.33 6.11 0.03
N LEU A 90 -2.13 6.40 -0.44
CA LEU A 90 -0.91 5.83 0.14
C LEU A 90 -0.54 6.48 1.46
N ASP A 91 -0.71 7.80 1.56
CA ASP A 91 -0.57 8.53 2.82
C ASP A 91 -1.61 8.04 3.82
N TYR A 92 -2.83 7.77 3.37
CA TYR A 92 -3.88 7.19 4.22
C TYR A 92 -3.49 5.82 4.78
N VAL A 93 -3.04 4.89 3.91
CA VAL A 93 -2.55 3.58 4.32
C VAL A 93 -1.36 3.71 5.27
N LYS A 94 -0.38 4.54 4.92
CA LYS A 94 0.82 4.81 5.72
C LYS A 94 0.47 5.28 7.12
N ASN A 95 -0.47 6.22 7.25
CA ASN A 95 -0.87 6.77 8.54
C ASN A 95 -1.51 5.73 9.44
N TYR A 96 -2.41 4.89 8.91
CA TYR A 96 -3.01 3.81 9.69
C TYR A 96 -1.99 2.74 10.08
N VAL A 97 -1.14 2.32 9.15
CA VAL A 97 -0.10 1.33 9.43
C VAL A 97 0.85 1.83 10.53
N ASN A 98 1.33 3.08 10.44
CA ASN A 98 2.19 3.66 11.47
C ASN A 98 1.49 3.77 12.82
N THR A 99 0.24 4.27 12.84
CA THR A 99 -0.56 4.36 14.08
C THR A 99 -0.67 3.01 14.78
N PHE A 100 -0.88 1.95 14.02
CA PHE A 100 -1.00 0.59 14.55
C PHE A 100 0.34 -0.05 14.91
N LEU A 101 1.43 0.34 14.26
CA LEU A 101 2.78 -0.07 14.67
C LEU A 101 3.18 0.60 15.98
N ASP A 102 2.90 1.89 16.13
CA ASP A 102 3.10 2.63 17.37
C ASP A 102 2.28 1.99 18.51
N LEU A 103 1.04 1.59 18.21
CA LEU A 103 0.22 0.81 19.15
C LEU A 103 0.95 -0.48 19.56
N LEU A 104 1.34 -1.31 18.59
CA LEU A 104 2.03 -2.57 18.84
C LEU A 104 3.33 -2.38 19.65
N GLU A 105 4.11 -1.34 19.37
CA GLU A 105 5.37 -1.04 20.07
C GLU A 105 5.15 -0.75 21.55
N ASN A 106 4.06 -0.06 21.88
CA ASN A 106 3.73 0.36 23.24
C ASN A 106 2.84 -0.63 24.01
N LEU A 107 2.52 -1.80 23.44
CA LEU A 107 1.77 -2.84 24.16
C LEU A 107 2.63 -3.51 25.22
N ASP A 108 2.08 -3.62 26.43
CA ASP A 108 2.59 -4.46 27.50
C ASP A 108 1.87 -5.82 27.51
N CYS A 109 2.28 -6.73 26.63
CA CYS A 109 1.61 -8.01 26.40
C CYS A 109 2.54 -9.23 26.53
N ASN A 110 3.52 -9.16 27.42
CA ASN A 110 4.64 -10.11 27.50
C ASN A 110 4.31 -11.44 28.21
N GLU A 111 3.06 -11.68 28.60
CA GLU A 111 2.70 -12.83 29.42
C GLU A 111 2.40 -14.11 28.62
N LYS A 112 1.98 -14.00 27.35
CA LYS A 112 1.56 -15.17 26.55
C LYS A 112 2.36 -15.30 25.27
N LEU A 113 2.92 -16.49 25.05
CA LEU A 113 3.74 -16.80 23.88
C LEU A 113 3.02 -16.52 22.56
N GLY A 114 1.75 -16.93 22.43
CA GLY A 114 0.95 -16.66 21.25
C GLY A 114 0.82 -15.17 20.91
N LEU A 115 0.64 -14.31 21.91
CA LEU A 115 0.58 -12.85 21.73
C LEU A 115 1.92 -12.28 21.26
N ILE A 116 3.03 -12.74 21.86
CA ILE A 116 4.39 -12.32 21.48
C ILE A 116 4.66 -12.68 20.01
N VAL A 117 4.35 -13.92 19.62
CA VAL A 117 4.57 -14.41 18.26
C VAL A 117 3.65 -13.71 17.24
N SER A 118 2.36 -13.51 17.57
CA SER A 118 1.44 -12.72 16.74
C SER A 118 1.92 -11.28 16.58
N ARG A 119 2.39 -10.64 17.66
CA ARG A 119 2.94 -9.28 17.63
C ARG A 119 4.14 -9.20 16.68
N ALA A 120 5.09 -10.12 16.80
CA ALA A 120 6.27 -10.16 15.95
C ALA A 120 5.91 -10.33 14.46
N ALA A 121 4.96 -11.22 14.15
CA ALA A 121 4.50 -11.44 12.78
C ALA A 121 3.81 -10.21 12.19
N LEU A 122 2.95 -9.52 12.97
CA LEU A 122 2.26 -8.31 12.53
C LEU A 122 3.22 -7.12 12.41
N TYR A 123 4.15 -6.94 13.35
CA TYR A 123 5.14 -5.86 13.32
C TYR A 123 6.04 -5.96 12.07
N ARG A 124 6.45 -7.18 11.70
CA ARG A 124 7.23 -7.43 10.47
C ARG A 124 6.51 -6.98 9.20
N LEU A 125 5.18 -6.89 9.19
CA LEU A 125 4.44 -6.43 8.00
C LEU A 125 4.72 -4.97 7.64
N GLN A 126 5.33 -4.17 8.52
CA GLN A 126 5.79 -2.82 8.17
C GLN A 126 6.65 -2.82 6.90
N SER A 127 7.62 -3.73 6.77
CA SER A 127 8.47 -3.80 5.58
C SER A 127 7.69 -4.23 4.34
N THR A 128 6.67 -5.08 4.51
CA THR A 128 5.79 -5.50 3.41
C THR A 128 4.92 -4.35 2.92
N PHE A 129 4.32 -3.57 3.83
CA PHE A 129 3.59 -2.35 3.47
C PHE A 129 4.50 -1.35 2.77
N LYS A 130 5.70 -1.07 3.30
CA LYS A 130 6.70 -0.21 2.64
C LYS A 130 6.98 -0.65 1.20
N SER A 131 7.18 -1.95 1.00
CA SER A 131 7.46 -2.53 -0.31
C SER A 131 6.27 -2.38 -1.25
N ILE A 132 5.04 -2.60 -0.78
CA ILE A 132 3.83 -2.37 -1.58
C ILE A 132 3.73 -0.92 -2.01
N LEU A 133 3.83 0.03 -1.07
CA LEU A 133 3.73 1.46 -1.40
C LEU A 133 4.77 1.83 -2.47
N LEU A 134 6.03 1.42 -2.30
CA LEU A 134 7.10 1.64 -3.28
C LEU A 134 6.78 1.02 -4.64
N LEU A 135 6.38 -0.25 -4.71
CA LEU A 135 6.03 -0.92 -5.95
C LEU A 135 4.87 -0.22 -6.65
N MET A 136 3.86 0.20 -5.89
CA MET A 136 2.76 1.00 -6.41
C MET A 136 3.28 2.30 -7.02
N SER A 137 4.29 3.02 -6.45
CA SER A 137 4.79 4.28 -7.07
C SER A 137 5.38 4.06 -8.45
N ARG A 138 5.87 2.84 -8.67
CA ARG A 138 6.52 2.42 -9.90
C ARG A 138 5.56 1.67 -10.81
N ASN A 139 4.25 1.76 -10.53
CA ASN A 139 3.17 1.08 -11.23
C ASN A 139 3.34 -0.45 -11.30
N GLN A 140 4.11 -1.06 -10.37
CA GLN A 140 4.32 -2.51 -10.29
C GLN A 140 3.14 -3.15 -9.53
N TYR A 141 1.95 -3.09 -10.12
CA TYR A 141 0.70 -3.44 -9.45
C TYR A 141 0.56 -4.95 -9.19
N LEU A 142 1.09 -5.79 -10.08
CA LEU A 142 1.07 -7.24 -9.92
C LEU A 142 1.87 -7.68 -8.69
N GLU A 143 3.10 -7.19 -8.58
CA GLU A 143 3.99 -7.44 -7.45
C GLU A 143 3.40 -6.89 -6.15
N SER A 144 2.71 -5.75 -6.23
CA SER A 144 2.00 -5.18 -5.09
C SER A 144 0.86 -6.08 -4.61
N MET A 145 0.08 -6.66 -5.52
CA MET A 145 -0.99 -7.62 -5.16
C MET A 145 -0.45 -8.92 -4.56
N ASN A 146 0.70 -9.40 -5.05
CA ASN A 146 1.41 -10.53 -4.43
C ASN A 146 1.73 -10.26 -2.95
N LEU A 147 2.26 -9.08 -2.65
CA LEU A 147 2.57 -8.70 -1.28
C LEU A 147 1.32 -8.44 -0.43
N CYS A 148 0.20 -7.99 -1.03
CA CYS A 148 -1.08 -7.91 -0.33
C CYS A 148 -1.56 -9.30 0.14
N ARG A 149 -1.33 -10.34 -0.67
CA ARG A 149 -1.63 -11.72 -0.28
C ARG A 149 -0.77 -12.18 0.90
N VAL A 150 0.51 -11.82 0.92
CA VAL A 150 1.40 -12.09 2.08
C VAL A 150 0.86 -11.45 3.36
N ILE A 151 0.35 -10.20 3.30
CA ILE A 151 -0.29 -9.55 4.46
C ILE A 151 -1.53 -10.35 4.92
N LEU A 152 -2.38 -10.80 3.99
CA LEU A 152 -3.56 -11.61 4.30
C LEU A 152 -3.20 -12.92 5.00
N GLU A 153 -2.22 -13.65 4.46
CA GLU A 153 -1.77 -14.91 5.03
C GLU A 153 -1.17 -14.71 6.42
N GLN A 154 -0.37 -13.66 6.62
CA GLN A 154 0.24 -13.34 7.91
C GLN A 154 -0.77 -12.87 8.97
N CYS A 155 -1.77 -12.05 8.60
CA CYS A 155 -2.85 -11.68 9.52
C CYS A 155 -3.68 -12.91 9.93
N SER A 156 -3.98 -13.79 8.96
CA SER A 156 -4.70 -15.03 9.22
C SER A 156 -3.93 -15.94 10.17
N TRP A 157 -2.61 -16.07 9.95
CA TRP A 157 -1.74 -16.86 10.81
C TRP A 157 -1.65 -16.27 12.23
N ALA A 158 -1.41 -14.96 12.35
CA ALA A 158 -1.38 -14.26 13.64
C ALA A 158 -2.68 -14.46 14.43
N PHE A 159 -3.83 -14.48 13.76
CA PHE A 159 -5.13 -14.78 14.36
C PHE A 159 -5.27 -16.23 14.84
N CYS A 160 -4.62 -17.20 14.22
CA CYS A 160 -4.67 -18.59 14.70
C CYS A 160 -3.73 -18.84 15.88
N VAL A 161 -2.59 -18.13 15.94
CA VAL A 161 -1.56 -18.39 16.95
C VAL A 161 -1.76 -17.61 18.25
N TYR A 162 -2.52 -16.51 18.27
CA TYR A 162 -2.55 -15.60 19.43
C TYR A 162 -3.08 -16.21 20.73
N THR A 163 -3.89 -17.27 20.63
CA THR A 163 -4.46 -17.98 21.79
C THR A 163 -3.56 -19.10 22.31
N LYS A 164 -2.44 -19.41 21.65
CA LYS A 164 -1.58 -20.52 22.01
C LYS A 164 -0.65 -20.14 23.16
N GLU A 165 -0.50 -21.06 24.11
CA GLU A 165 0.33 -20.85 25.30
C GLU A 165 1.66 -21.62 25.20
N HIS A 166 1.68 -22.72 24.44
CA HIS A 166 2.85 -23.57 24.30
C HIS A 166 3.44 -23.52 22.88
N GLU A 167 4.76 -23.67 22.81
CA GLU A 167 5.53 -23.63 21.56
C GLU A 167 5.12 -24.76 20.60
N GLU A 168 4.90 -25.96 21.12
CA GLU A 168 4.45 -27.13 20.35
C GLU A 168 3.11 -26.88 19.64
N ASP A 169 2.18 -26.18 20.30
CA ASP A 169 0.89 -25.82 19.72
C ASP A 169 1.09 -24.87 18.53
N ILE A 170 2.02 -23.92 18.64
CA ILE A 170 2.32 -22.95 17.57
C ILE A 170 2.93 -23.67 16.37
N PHE A 171 3.90 -24.57 16.59
CA PHE A 171 4.53 -25.34 15.51
C PHE A 171 3.58 -26.33 14.82
N SER A 172 2.54 -26.78 15.53
CA SER A 172 1.52 -27.65 14.94
C SER A 172 0.57 -26.94 13.96
N ILE A 173 0.54 -25.60 13.97
CA ILE A 173 -0.37 -24.81 13.14
C ILE A 173 0.06 -24.89 11.67
N ASN A 174 -0.83 -25.41 10.82
CA ASN A 174 -0.67 -25.35 9.38
C ASN A 174 -1.16 -23.98 8.85
N PRO A 175 -0.27 -23.12 8.32
CA PRO A 175 -0.64 -21.78 7.84
C PRO A 175 -1.72 -21.79 6.75
N LEU A 176 -1.78 -22.86 5.93
CA LEU A 176 -2.77 -22.98 4.84
C LEU A 176 -4.21 -23.07 5.36
N ASN A 177 -4.39 -23.56 6.59
CA ASN A 177 -5.70 -23.69 7.21
C ASN A 177 -6.14 -22.42 7.95
N CYS A 178 -5.20 -21.53 8.31
CA CYS A 178 -5.48 -20.35 9.13
C CYS A 178 -6.52 -19.41 8.50
N LEU A 179 -6.51 -19.28 7.17
CA LEU A 179 -7.48 -18.44 6.47
C LEU A 179 -8.93 -18.93 6.67
N LYS A 180 -9.15 -20.24 6.87
CA LYS A 180 -10.48 -20.80 7.14
C LYS A 180 -11.03 -20.27 8.46
N ASP A 181 -10.23 -20.32 9.51
CA ASP A 181 -10.62 -19.88 10.84
C ASP A 181 -10.71 -18.35 10.88
N PHE A 182 -9.78 -17.66 10.24
CA PHE A 182 -9.78 -16.19 10.16
C PHE A 182 -11.06 -15.61 9.53
N LYS A 183 -11.66 -16.30 8.55
CA LYS A 183 -12.94 -15.88 7.93
C LYS A 183 -14.11 -15.81 8.91
N THR A 184 -14.05 -16.52 10.04
CA THR A 184 -15.07 -16.44 11.10
C THR A 184 -15.08 -15.07 11.77
N PHE A 185 -13.91 -14.43 11.90
CA PHE A 185 -13.75 -13.08 12.40
C PHE A 185 -13.85 -12.03 11.29
N TYR A 186 -13.09 -12.22 10.20
CA TYR A 186 -13.03 -11.30 9.08
C TYR A 186 -13.65 -11.92 7.82
N THR A 187 -14.98 -11.93 7.75
CA THR A 187 -15.74 -12.55 6.66
C THR A 187 -15.28 -12.14 5.24
N PRO A 188 -14.93 -10.86 4.97
CA PRO A 188 -14.46 -10.47 3.64
C PRO A 188 -13.13 -11.12 3.19
N ALA A 189 -12.34 -11.71 4.10
CA ALA A 189 -11.02 -12.27 3.80
C ALA A 189 -11.08 -13.38 2.73
N GLY A 190 -12.16 -14.18 2.72
CA GLY A 190 -12.35 -15.23 1.71
C GLY A 190 -12.48 -14.66 0.30
N ARG A 191 -13.30 -13.61 0.13
CA ARG A 191 -13.47 -12.93 -1.15
C ARG A 191 -12.18 -12.24 -1.58
N LEU A 192 -11.51 -11.56 -0.65
CA LEU A 192 -10.23 -10.89 -0.91
C LEU A 192 -9.15 -11.87 -1.37
N ASN A 193 -9.03 -13.03 -0.71
CA ASN A 193 -8.07 -14.06 -1.12
C ASN A 193 -8.34 -14.60 -2.54
N GLY A 194 -9.61 -14.86 -2.87
CA GLY A 194 -10.00 -15.27 -4.22
C GLY A 194 -9.67 -14.19 -5.26
N PHE A 195 -9.99 -12.93 -4.95
CA PHE A 195 -9.67 -11.79 -5.80
C PHE A 195 -8.16 -11.66 -6.06
N LEU A 196 -7.34 -11.69 -5.00
CA LEU A 196 -5.87 -11.61 -5.11
C LEU A 196 -5.30 -12.78 -5.90
N SER A 197 -5.78 -14.00 -5.65
CA SER A 197 -5.32 -15.21 -6.36
C SER A 197 -5.59 -15.11 -7.86
N ASN A 198 -6.77 -14.62 -8.25
CA ASN A 198 -7.14 -14.47 -9.66
C ASN A 198 -6.30 -13.41 -10.40
N ARG A 199 -5.78 -12.41 -9.69
CA ARG A 199 -4.96 -11.33 -10.28
C ARG A 199 -3.46 -11.61 -10.28
N VAL A 200 -3.00 -12.44 -9.35
CA VAL A 200 -1.59 -12.81 -9.22
C VAL A 200 -1.18 -13.87 -10.23
N HIS A 201 -2.07 -14.82 -10.51
CA HIS A 201 -1.79 -15.87 -11.48
C HIS A 201 -2.12 -15.37 -12.89
N ILE A 202 -1.15 -15.41 -13.80
CA ILE A 202 -1.41 -15.20 -15.23
C ILE A 202 -2.24 -16.38 -15.71
N SER A 203 -3.55 -16.24 -15.61
CA SER A 203 -4.49 -17.20 -16.14
C SER A 203 -4.79 -16.88 -17.61
N PRO A 204 -5.22 -17.86 -18.42
CA PRO A 204 -5.66 -17.61 -19.79
C PRO A 204 -6.73 -16.51 -19.89
N GLU A 205 -7.56 -16.36 -18.86
CA GLU A 205 -8.64 -15.36 -18.80
C GLU A 205 -8.13 -13.92 -18.62
N VAL A 206 -7.02 -13.72 -17.90
CA VAL A 206 -6.41 -12.39 -17.72
C VAL A 206 -5.35 -12.06 -18.78
N THR A 207 -4.88 -13.06 -19.54
CA THR A 207 -3.89 -12.89 -20.62
C THR A 207 -4.27 -11.80 -21.65
N PRO A 208 -5.54 -11.66 -22.09
CA PRO A 208 -5.94 -10.60 -23.01
C PRO A 208 -5.76 -9.17 -22.46
N GLU A 209 -5.68 -8.99 -21.14
CA GLU A 209 -5.42 -7.68 -20.52
C GLU A 209 -3.97 -7.22 -20.76
N TYR A 210 -3.06 -8.18 -20.99
CA TYR A 210 -1.62 -7.93 -21.22
C TYR A 210 -1.22 -8.06 -22.68
N LEU A 211 -1.92 -8.91 -23.44
CA LEU A 211 -1.54 -9.25 -24.79
C LEU A 211 -2.72 -8.96 -25.73
N GLN A 212 -2.57 -7.92 -26.53
CA GLN A 212 -3.56 -7.51 -27.52
C GLN A 212 -3.02 -7.71 -28.92
N ILE A 213 -3.85 -8.23 -29.82
CA ILE A 213 -3.51 -8.33 -31.24
C ILE A 213 -4.23 -7.21 -31.97
N ILE A 214 -3.50 -6.17 -32.37
CA ILE A 214 -4.03 -5.03 -33.12
C ILE A 214 -3.32 -4.95 -34.46
N ASN A 215 -4.07 -4.98 -35.58
CA ASN A 215 -3.53 -4.91 -36.94
C ASN A 215 -2.41 -5.94 -37.22
N ASN A 216 -2.63 -7.21 -36.84
CA ASN A 216 -1.65 -8.30 -36.91
C ASN A 216 -0.33 -8.07 -36.14
N LYS A 217 -0.32 -7.14 -35.17
CA LYS A 217 0.80 -6.93 -34.25
C LYS A 217 0.41 -7.33 -32.84
N ILE A 218 1.32 -8.01 -32.16
CA ILE A 218 1.20 -8.33 -30.74
C ILE A 218 1.67 -7.09 -29.97
N ILE A 219 0.77 -6.52 -29.17
CA ILE A 219 1.04 -5.43 -28.25
C ILE A 219 1.03 -6.02 -26.85
N VAL A 220 2.12 -5.80 -26.11
CA VAL A 220 2.24 -6.18 -24.71
C VAL A 220 2.08 -4.95 -23.85
N THR A 221 1.04 -4.92 -23.01
CA THR A 221 0.75 -3.81 -22.10
C THR A 221 1.33 -4.12 -20.74
N PHE A 222 2.37 -3.38 -20.36
CA PHE A 222 2.93 -3.41 -19.02
C PHE A 222 2.18 -2.38 -18.18
N ASN A 223 1.33 -2.84 -17.25
CA ASN A 223 0.52 -2.02 -16.32
C ASN A 223 -0.74 -1.38 -16.91
N PRO A 224 -1.73 -2.18 -17.35
CA PRO A 224 -3.02 -1.66 -17.75
C PRO A 224 -3.67 -0.83 -16.63
N ILE A 225 -4.28 0.30 -17.00
CA ILE A 225 -4.88 1.27 -16.06
C ILE A 225 -5.92 0.61 -15.12
N SER A 226 -6.62 -0.42 -15.60
CA SER A 226 -7.57 -1.20 -14.79
C SER A 226 -6.96 -1.80 -13.52
N TYR A 227 -5.66 -2.14 -13.54
CA TYR A 227 -4.97 -2.73 -12.38
C TYR A 227 -4.71 -1.72 -11.27
N ARG A 228 -4.74 -0.42 -11.60
CA ARG A 228 -4.61 0.64 -10.60
C ARG A 228 -5.74 0.55 -9.57
N TYR A 229 -6.98 0.40 -10.03
CA TYR A 229 -8.14 0.25 -9.14
C TYR A 229 -8.03 -1.01 -8.29
N ASP A 230 -7.71 -2.14 -8.92
CA ASP A 230 -7.59 -3.43 -8.25
C ASP A 230 -6.49 -3.42 -7.18
N CYS A 231 -5.38 -2.75 -7.45
CA CYS A 231 -4.29 -2.59 -6.50
C CYS A 231 -4.68 -1.70 -5.32
N TYR A 232 -5.41 -0.59 -5.54
CA TYR A 232 -5.92 0.23 -4.43
C TYR A 232 -6.94 -0.50 -3.59
N TYR A 233 -7.88 -1.19 -4.23
CA TYR A 233 -8.85 -2.01 -3.54
C TYR A 233 -8.14 -3.04 -2.66
N SER A 234 -7.10 -3.68 -3.20
CA SER A 234 -6.29 -4.67 -2.47
C SER A 234 -5.60 -4.05 -1.25
N ILE A 235 -4.83 -2.97 -1.42
CA ILE A 235 -4.05 -2.38 -0.33
C ILE A 235 -4.96 -1.80 0.76
N LEU A 236 -6.06 -1.15 0.39
CA LEU A 236 -7.04 -0.65 1.36
C LEU A 236 -7.68 -1.80 2.13
N SER A 237 -8.08 -2.87 1.44
CA SER A 237 -8.72 -4.03 2.07
C SER A 237 -7.79 -4.78 3.02
N VAL A 238 -6.51 -4.95 2.68
CA VAL A 238 -5.55 -5.61 3.58
C VAL A 238 -5.13 -4.71 4.73
N THR A 239 -5.11 -3.38 4.54
CA THR A 239 -4.86 -2.42 5.63
C THR A 239 -5.98 -2.45 6.66
N ASP A 240 -7.23 -2.46 6.20
CA ASP A 240 -8.42 -2.60 7.03
C ASP A 240 -8.40 -3.88 7.87
N MET A 241 -8.11 -5.00 7.19
CA MET A 241 -7.96 -6.31 7.81
C MET A 241 -6.79 -6.35 8.81
N TYR A 242 -5.65 -5.74 8.49
CA TYR A 242 -4.49 -5.65 9.39
C TYR A 242 -4.83 -4.90 10.67
N CYS A 243 -5.42 -3.71 10.57
CA CYS A 243 -5.83 -2.90 11.71
C CYS A 243 -6.88 -3.64 12.56
N SER A 244 -7.87 -4.24 11.92
CA SER A 244 -8.90 -5.05 12.59
C SER A 244 -8.30 -6.24 13.34
N THR A 245 -7.30 -6.90 12.76
CA THR A 245 -6.62 -8.07 13.35
C THR A 245 -5.85 -7.67 14.61
N ILE A 246 -5.12 -6.56 14.57
CA ILE A 246 -4.39 -6.05 15.73
C ILE A 246 -5.34 -5.72 16.87
N GLU A 247 -6.38 -4.93 16.61
CA GLU A 247 -7.34 -4.58 17.65
C GLU A 247 -8.02 -5.80 18.25
N TYR A 248 -8.36 -6.80 17.42
CA TYR A 248 -8.97 -8.02 17.91
C TYR A 248 -8.02 -8.85 18.77
N ILE A 249 -6.78 -9.10 18.30
CA ILE A 249 -5.81 -9.93 19.01
C ILE A 249 -5.42 -9.30 20.36
N PHE A 250 -5.17 -7.99 20.37
CA PHE A 250 -4.66 -7.27 21.54
C PHE A 250 -5.75 -6.52 22.32
N ARG A 251 -7.02 -6.85 22.11
CA ARG A 251 -8.19 -6.21 22.73
C ARG A 251 -8.12 -6.09 24.26
N ASP A 252 -7.46 -7.02 24.93
CA ASP A 252 -7.36 -7.02 26.39
C ASP A 252 -6.29 -6.03 26.91
N PHE A 253 -5.47 -5.47 26.00
CA PHE A 253 -4.35 -4.56 26.29
C PHE A 253 -4.55 -3.16 25.73
N ILE A 254 -5.70 -2.87 25.11
CA ILE A 254 -6.00 -1.58 24.49
C ILE A 254 -7.28 -0.98 25.05
N ASN A 255 -7.29 0.34 25.19
CA ASN A 255 -8.39 1.08 25.80
C ASN A 255 -9.37 1.67 24.77
N LYS A 256 -8.99 1.70 23.50
CA LYS A 256 -9.77 2.32 22.43
C LYS A 256 -9.76 1.43 21.19
N PHE A 257 -10.94 1.27 20.62
CA PHE A 257 -11.18 0.48 19.42
C PHE A 257 -11.77 1.36 18.32
N TYR A 258 -11.33 1.14 17.09
CA TYR A 258 -11.78 1.85 15.88
C TYR A 258 -12.33 0.89 14.82
N PHE A 259 -11.87 -0.36 14.81
CA PHE A 259 -12.17 -1.38 13.81
C PHE A 259 -13.06 -2.50 14.35
N VAL A 260 -12.96 -2.79 15.65
CA VAL A 260 -13.81 -3.78 16.33
C VAL A 260 -14.63 -3.16 17.45
N TYR A 261 -15.67 -3.84 17.89
CA TYR A 261 -16.41 -3.47 19.09
C TYR A 261 -16.88 -4.72 19.83
N LYS A 262 -17.12 -4.57 21.13
CA LYS A 262 -17.67 -5.64 21.97
C LYS A 262 -19.18 -5.70 21.81
N TYR A 263 -19.70 -6.82 21.30
CA TYR A 263 -21.12 -7.13 21.24
C TYR A 263 -21.37 -8.35 22.12
N GLU A 264 -22.17 -8.18 23.17
CA GLU A 264 -22.38 -9.20 24.22
C GLU A 264 -21.04 -9.67 24.84
N LYS A 265 -20.59 -10.89 24.49
CA LYS A 265 -19.36 -11.52 24.98
C LYS A 265 -18.27 -11.64 23.91
N GLU A 266 -18.54 -11.20 22.68
CA GLU A 266 -17.65 -11.37 21.55
C GLU A 266 -17.21 -10.03 20.98
N PHE A 267 -16.02 -10.00 20.39
CA PHE A 267 -15.55 -8.85 19.63
C PHE A 267 -15.84 -9.09 18.15
N VAL A 268 -16.51 -8.13 17.54
CA VAL A 268 -16.95 -8.22 16.14
C VAL A 268 -16.50 -6.99 15.37
N LEU A 269 -16.42 -7.11 14.04
CA LEU A 269 -16.03 -6.00 13.18
C LEU A 269 -17.07 -4.88 13.19
N PHE A 270 -16.60 -3.65 13.35
CA PHE A 270 -17.44 -2.47 13.23
C PHE A 270 -17.72 -2.18 11.76
N LYS A 271 -18.98 -2.35 11.32
CA LYS A 271 -19.36 -2.23 9.90
C LYS A 271 -19.12 -0.84 9.31
N GLU A 272 -19.34 0.20 10.10
CA GLU A 272 -19.30 1.60 9.68
C GLU A 272 -18.03 2.32 10.17
N ARG A 273 -16.91 1.59 10.22
CA ARG A 273 -15.61 2.16 10.59
C ARG A 273 -15.19 3.24 9.59
N GLU A 274 -14.67 4.34 10.12
CA GLU A 274 -14.22 5.52 9.36
C GLU A 274 -13.28 5.14 8.21
N PHE A 275 -12.39 4.16 8.46
CA PHE A 275 -11.48 3.63 7.46
C PHE A 275 -12.17 3.20 6.18
N VAL A 276 -13.22 2.39 6.30
CA VAL A 276 -13.94 1.83 5.14
C VAL A 276 -14.70 2.92 4.41
N THR A 277 -15.30 3.86 5.13
CA THR A 277 -16.00 5.00 4.52
C THR A 277 -15.05 5.83 3.66
N GLN A 278 -13.88 6.18 4.19
CA GLN A 278 -12.89 6.95 3.45
C GLN A 278 -12.25 6.14 2.31
N ALA A 279 -12.00 4.85 2.52
CA ALA A 279 -11.51 3.94 1.49
C ALA A 279 -12.47 3.87 0.27
N ASN A 280 -13.79 3.82 0.51
CA ASN A 280 -14.77 3.82 -0.56
C ASN A 280 -14.76 5.12 -1.36
N ILE A 281 -14.61 6.28 -0.69
CA ILE A 281 -14.48 7.58 -1.37
C ILE A 281 -13.26 7.57 -2.29
N PHE A 282 -12.12 7.06 -1.83
CA PHE A 282 -10.93 6.95 -2.67
C PHE A 282 -11.15 6.05 -3.88
N LEU A 283 -11.78 4.89 -3.68
CA LEU A 283 -12.05 3.95 -4.76
C LEU A 283 -13.01 4.53 -5.80
N ASP A 284 -14.04 5.25 -5.39
CA ASP A 284 -14.97 5.91 -6.31
C ASP A 284 -14.27 7.01 -7.12
N ASN A 285 -13.41 7.80 -6.49
CA ASN A 285 -12.60 8.81 -7.19
C ASN A 285 -11.68 8.18 -8.25
N VAL A 286 -11.05 7.06 -7.93
CA VAL A 286 -10.18 6.34 -8.87
C VAL A 286 -11.00 5.73 -10.01
N ARG A 287 -12.15 5.13 -9.71
CA ARG A 287 -13.04 4.55 -10.74
C ARG A 287 -13.50 5.63 -11.72
N ASN A 288 -13.90 6.80 -11.22
CA ASN A 288 -14.32 7.92 -12.06
C ASN A 288 -13.18 8.43 -12.94
N SER A 289 -11.96 8.50 -12.39
CA SER A 289 -10.76 8.87 -13.13
C SER A 289 -10.47 7.90 -14.29
N ILE A 290 -10.52 6.58 -14.03
CA ILE A 290 -10.28 5.55 -15.05
C ILE A 290 -11.32 5.62 -16.17
N ASN A 291 -12.59 5.80 -15.84
CA ASN A 291 -13.65 5.92 -16.86
C ASN A 291 -13.41 7.13 -17.77
N ASN A 292 -12.95 8.25 -17.22
CA ASN A 292 -12.62 9.44 -18.01
C ASN A 292 -11.40 9.25 -18.93
N GLU A 293 -10.45 8.39 -18.54
CA GLU A 293 -9.29 8.04 -19.38
C GLU A 293 -9.67 7.10 -20.53
N ILE A 294 -10.58 6.13 -20.30
CA ILE A 294 -10.99 5.13 -21.33
C ILE A 294 -11.83 5.75 -22.45
N HIS A 295 -12.60 6.80 -22.17
CA HIS A 295 -13.47 7.46 -23.16
C HIS A 295 -12.76 8.51 -24.04
N ARG A 296 -11.42 8.53 -24.03
CA ARG A 296 -10.58 9.38 -24.90
C ARG A 296 -9.92 8.54 -25.99
#